data_AF-A0A7Y2FRT6-F1
#
_entry.id   AF-A0A7Y2FRT6-F1
#
_cell.length_a   1.000
_cell.length_b   1.000
_cell.length_c   1.000
_cell.angle_alpha   90.00
_cell.angle_beta   90.00
_cell.angle_gamma   90.00
#
_symmetry.space_group_name_H-M   'P 1'
#
loop_
_entity.id
_entity.type
_entity.pdbx_description
1 polymer ?
#
loop_
_entity_poly.entity_id
_entity_poly.type
_entity_poly.pdbx_seq_one_letter_code
_entity_poly.pdbx_strand_id
1 'polypeptide(L)'
;KEGETYRTPDDKDPPVLHVELMNTDVVTDDGKTFPDLHFYTYLRYAAERVGVPGIQGGTIPIKIGPQATLDPYGHDNDEYQADPWFADYYCATLSYLMDRFKGCRANFKDRRNGGIGAFTPDNVPVFDWVADNAYMIADSNHGYKMMGVGKLVAEHLIMSQPVEALAPFALTRFEQGLTFGDRNSNCPWV
;
A
#
# COMPACT_ATOMS: atom_id res chain seq x y z
N LYS A 1 25.80 6.71 -0.23
CA LYS A 1 25.54 8.09 0.29
C LYS A 1 24.96 7.97 1.68
N GLU A 2 25.21 8.94 2.57
CA GLU A 2 24.80 8.89 4.00
C GLU A 2 23.28 9.04 4.22
N GLY A 3 22.48 9.15 3.16
CA GLY A 3 21.03 9.31 3.23
C GLY A 3 20.65 10.77 3.46
N GLU A 4 19.39 11.11 3.18
CA GLU A 4 18.83 12.43 3.43
C GLU A 4 17.58 12.33 4.30
N THR A 5 17.42 13.26 5.22
CA THR A 5 16.29 13.25 6.17
C THR A 5 15.01 13.71 5.47
N TYR A 6 13.90 13.02 5.77
CA TYR A 6 12.56 13.40 5.33
C TYR A 6 11.67 13.45 6.56
N ARG A 7 11.68 14.61 7.22
CA ARG A 7 10.99 14.85 8.50
C ARG A 7 10.16 16.11 8.45
N THR A 8 9.18 16.18 9.35
CA THR A 8 8.36 17.37 9.55
C THR A 8 9.19 18.52 10.15
N PRO A 9 8.69 19.78 10.13
CA PRO A 9 9.37 20.91 10.78
C PRO A 9 9.65 20.70 12.27
N ASP A 10 8.84 19.87 12.95
CA ASP A 10 9.01 19.51 14.37
C ASP A 10 9.90 18.28 14.59
N ASP A 11 10.70 17.88 13.59
CA ASP A 11 11.60 16.71 13.62
C ASP A 11 10.87 15.37 13.91
N LYS A 12 9.64 15.23 13.42
CA LYS A 12 8.88 13.98 13.51
C LYS A 12 8.89 13.22 12.18
N ASP A 13 8.68 11.92 12.29
CA ASP A 13 8.42 11.10 11.12
C ASP A 13 7.10 11.55 10.47
N PRO A 14 7.11 11.87 9.16
CA PRO A 14 5.91 12.29 8.46
C PRO A 14 4.93 11.11 8.33
N PRO A 15 3.63 11.39 8.13
CA PRO A 15 2.66 10.33 7.88
C PRO A 15 3.01 9.58 6.59
N VAL A 16 2.52 8.34 6.48
CA VAL A 16 2.55 7.62 5.21
C VAL A 16 1.68 8.38 4.21
N LEU A 17 2.28 8.87 3.13
CA LEU A 17 1.54 9.58 2.08
C LEU A 17 1.14 8.58 1.01
N HIS A 18 -0.13 8.62 0.60
CA HIS A 18 -0.63 7.93 -0.59
C HIS A 18 -1.21 8.99 -1.52
N VAL A 19 -0.85 8.94 -2.80
CA VAL A 19 -1.38 9.87 -3.81
C VAL A 19 -1.77 9.08 -5.05
N GLU A 20 -3.00 9.28 -5.50
CA GLU A 20 -3.51 8.88 -6.81
C GLU A 20 -3.85 10.14 -7.61
N LEU A 21 -3.42 10.21 -8.86
CA LEU A 21 -3.87 11.23 -9.81
C LEU A 21 -4.49 10.53 -11.02
N MET A 22 -5.81 10.48 -11.05
CA MET A 22 -6.57 9.61 -11.97
C MET A 22 -6.29 9.83 -13.46
N ASN A 23 -5.99 11.07 -13.84
CA ASN A 23 -5.85 11.51 -15.24
C ASN A 23 -4.47 12.13 -15.51
N THR A 24 -3.46 11.75 -14.73
CA THR A 24 -2.11 12.30 -14.87
C THR A 24 -1.17 11.18 -15.29
N ASP A 25 -0.47 11.42 -16.40
CA ASP A 25 0.57 10.50 -16.85
C ASP A 25 1.79 10.58 -15.94
N VAL A 26 2.45 9.45 -15.72
CA VAL A 26 3.77 9.45 -15.09
C VAL A 26 4.82 9.72 -16.17
N VAL A 27 5.56 10.81 -15.99
CA VAL A 27 6.65 11.21 -16.89
C VAL A 27 7.90 11.45 -16.05
N THR A 28 8.98 10.78 -16.42
CA THR A 28 10.32 10.96 -15.83
C THR A 28 10.90 12.33 -16.18
N ASP A 29 11.92 12.76 -15.41
CA ASP A 29 12.63 14.04 -15.65
C ASP A 29 13.27 14.11 -17.06
N ASP A 30 13.58 12.97 -17.69
CA ASP A 30 14.14 12.85 -19.04
C ASP A 30 13.08 12.53 -20.12
N GLY A 31 11.79 12.50 -19.78
CA GLY A 31 10.68 12.43 -20.72
C GLY A 31 10.17 11.04 -21.07
N LYS A 32 10.70 9.96 -20.48
CA LYS A 32 10.10 8.62 -20.56
C LYS A 32 8.72 8.61 -19.90
N THR A 33 7.74 8.04 -20.59
CA THR A 33 6.34 7.92 -20.17
C THR A 33 5.98 6.46 -19.82
N PHE A 34 4.88 6.29 -19.07
CA PHE A 34 4.34 4.99 -18.71
C PHE A 34 2.85 4.91 -19.10
N PRO A 35 2.52 4.74 -20.39
CA PRO A 35 1.14 4.88 -20.89
C PRO A 35 0.16 3.84 -20.33
N ASP A 36 0.66 2.67 -19.93
CA ASP A 36 -0.16 1.59 -19.38
C ASP A 36 -0.23 1.62 -17.84
N LEU A 37 0.35 2.63 -17.19
CA LEU A 37 0.39 2.75 -15.73
C LEU A 37 -0.30 4.04 -15.28
N HIS A 38 -1.13 3.93 -14.25
CA HIS A 38 -1.78 5.08 -13.63
C HIS A 38 -0.88 5.73 -12.59
N PHE A 39 -1.01 7.04 -12.38
CA PHE A 39 -0.26 7.72 -11.33
C PHE A 39 -0.78 7.30 -9.95
N TYR A 40 0.03 6.52 -9.26
CA TYR A 40 -0.18 6.14 -7.88
C TYR A 40 1.16 5.90 -7.20
N THR A 41 1.33 6.52 -6.04
CA THR A 41 2.53 6.32 -5.24
C THR A 41 2.18 6.38 -3.77
N TYR A 42 2.86 5.54 -2.98
CA TYR A 42 2.92 5.72 -1.56
C TYR A 42 4.36 5.87 -1.11
N LEU A 43 4.57 6.66 -0.06
CA LEU A 43 5.88 6.77 0.58
C LEU A 43 5.76 6.87 2.09
N ARG A 44 6.78 6.36 2.77
CA ARG A 44 7.01 6.51 4.20
C ARG A 44 8.47 6.84 4.45
N TYR A 45 8.73 7.54 5.54
CA TYR A 45 10.08 7.59 6.06
C TYR A 45 10.49 6.19 6.53
N ALA A 46 11.71 5.79 6.19
CA ALA A 46 12.17 4.40 6.33
C ALA A 46 13.62 4.31 6.82
N ALA A 47 14.08 5.29 7.61
CA ALA A 47 15.46 5.34 8.08
C ALA A 47 15.90 4.05 8.80
N GLU A 48 15.08 3.55 9.72
CA GLU A 48 15.37 2.32 10.48
C GLU A 48 15.47 1.09 9.56
N ARG A 49 14.59 0.97 8.56
CA ARG A 49 14.56 -0.18 7.65
C ARG A 49 15.67 -0.13 6.60
N VAL A 50 16.03 1.06 6.13
CA VAL A 50 17.06 1.27 5.10
C VAL A 50 18.46 1.31 5.73
N GLY A 51 18.55 1.58 7.03
CA GLY A 51 19.80 1.69 7.81
C GLY A 51 20.48 3.06 7.70
N VAL A 52 19.89 3.97 6.93
CA VAL A 52 20.29 5.38 6.75
C VAL A 52 19.04 6.21 6.47
N PRO A 53 19.03 7.53 6.75
CA PRO A 53 17.93 8.41 6.40
C PRO A 53 17.48 8.25 4.93
N GLY A 54 16.18 8.07 4.75
CA GLY A 54 15.61 7.91 3.41
C GLY A 54 14.14 7.51 3.46
N ILE A 55 13.56 7.37 2.27
CA ILE A 55 12.17 6.97 2.10
C ILE A 55 12.07 5.58 1.48
N GLN A 56 10.97 4.91 1.74
CA GLN A 56 10.56 3.69 1.07
C GLN A 56 9.14 3.87 0.57
N GLY A 57 8.83 3.27 -0.57
CA GLY A 57 7.49 3.27 -1.09
C GLY A 57 7.24 2.23 -2.14
N GLY A 58 6.12 2.40 -2.83
CA GLY A 58 5.62 1.48 -3.83
C GLY A 58 4.53 2.12 -4.66
N THR A 59 3.97 1.31 -5.55
CA THR A 59 2.86 1.69 -6.42
C THR A 59 1.77 0.61 -6.37
N ILE A 60 0.82 0.67 -7.30
CA ILE A 60 -0.28 -0.29 -7.48
C ILE A 60 0.29 -1.72 -7.60
N PRO A 61 -0.32 -2.70 -6.93
CA PRO A 61 0.11 -4.10 -6.99
C PRO A 61 -0.26 -4.71 -8.34
N ILE A 62 0.54 -5.69 -8.77
CA ILE A 62 0.28 -6.44 -10.00
C ILE A 62 -0.67 -7.60 -9.69
N LYS A 63 -1.72 -7.75 -10.51
CA LYS A 63 -2.67 -8.86 -10.37
C LYS A 63 -2.07 -10.15 -10.97
N ILE A 64 -1.67 -11.08 -10.11
CA ILE A 64 -1.07 -12.37 -10.51
C ILE A 64 -2.08 -13.53 -10.60
N GLY A 65 -3.35 -13.29 -10.23
CA GLY A 65 -4.40 -14.31 -10.23
C GLY A 65 -4.55 -15.01 -8.88
N PRO A 66 -5.29 -16.14 -8.83
CA PRO A 66 -5.67 -16.81 -7.58
C PRO A 66 -4.63 -17.80 -7.05
N GLN A 67 -3.51 -18.00 -7.75
CA GLN A 67 -2.46 -18.94 -7.37
C GLN A 67 -1.14 -18.18 -7.22
N ALA A 68 -0.38 -18.49 -6.18
CA ALA A 68 0.92 -17.89 -5.92
C ALA A 68 1.86 -18.91 -5.23
N THR A 69 3.14 -18.82 -5.55
CA THR A 69 4.21 -19.62 -4.95
C THR A 69 4.66 -18.94 -3.66
N LEU A 70 4.27 -19.45 -2.50
CA LEU A 70 4.61 -18.78 -1.24
C LEU A 70 6.10 -18.86 -0.89
N ASP A 71 6.71 -20.03 -1.09
CA ASP A 71 8.06 -20.33 -0.61
C ASP A 71 9.08 -20.41 -1.75
N PRO A 72 10.29 -19.82 -1.56
CA PRO A 72 10.67 -18.99 -0.42
C PRO A 72 9.94 -17.64 -0.45
N TYR A 73 9.72 -17.00 0.71
CA TYR A 73 9.01 -15.71 0.79
C TYR A 73 9.96 -14.50 0.74
N GLY A 74 9.45 -13.35 0.30
CA GLY A 74 10.09 -12.06 0.51
C GLY A 74 11.35 -11.85 -0.34
N HIS A 75 12.50 -11.66 0.35
CA HIS A 75 13.78 -11.39 -0.30
C HIS A 75 14.26 -12.56 -1.17
N ASP A 76 13.96 -13.78 -0.75
CA ASP A 76 14.47 -15.00 -1.36
C ASP A 76 13.60 -15.48 -2.53
N ASN A 77 12.42 -14.88 -2.72
CA ASN A 77 11.52 -15.17 -3.83
C ASN A 77 11.94 -14.40 -5.09
N ASP A 78 12.24 -15.06 -6.21
CA ASP A 78 12.56 -14.36 -7.46
C ASP A 78 11.33 -13.88 -8.24
N GLU A 79 10.15 -14.49 -8.03
CA GLU A 79 8.95 -14.27 -8.85
C GLU A 79 8.25 -12.93 -8.57
N TYR A 80 8.32 -12.44 -7.32
CA TYR A 80 7.51 -11.28 -6.88
C TYR A 80 8.32 -10.01 -6.65
N GLN A 81 9.51 -9.90 -7.23
CA GLN A 81 10.32 -8.69 -7.10
C GLN A 81 9.78 -7.56 -7.99
N ALA A 82 10.15 -6.32 -7.64
CA ALA A 82 9.78 -5.16 -8.42
C ALA A 82 10.38 -5.26 -9.83
N ASP A 83 9.56 -5.02 -10.85
CA ASP A 83 9.98 -5.03 -12.24
C ASP A 83 11.00 -3.93 -12.55
N PRO A 84 11.80 -4.07 -13.64
CA PRO A 84 12.81 -3.09 -14.01
C PRO A 84 12.29 -1.66 -14.24
N TRP A 85 11.00 -1.49 -14.56
CA TRP A 85 10.39 -0.18 -14.78
C TRP A 85 10.13 0.59 -13.47
N PHE A 86 10.04 -0.11 -12.34
CA PHE A 86 9.54 0.44 -11.08
C PHE A 86 10.38 1.59 -10.55
N ALA A 87 11.72 1.48 -10.60
CA ALA A 87 12.60 2.51 -10.07
C ALA A 87 12.41 3.86 -10.79
N ASP A 88 12.27 3.82 -12.13
CA ASP A 88 12.05 5.02 -12.94
C ASP A 88 10.67 5.63 -12.65
N TYR A 89 9.63 4.78 -12.63
CA TYR A 89 8.26 5.20 -12.34
C TYR A 89 8.16 5.83 -10.94
N TYR A 90 8.67 5.15 -9.92
CA TYR A 90 8.55 5.59 -8.54
C TYR A 90 9.26 6.93 -8.32
N CYS A 91 10.49 7.07 -8.83
CA CYS A 91 11.22 8.33 -8.78
C CYS A 91 10.53 9.46 -9.56
N ALA A 92 9.90 9.16 -10.70
CA ALA A 92 9.11 10.14 -11.45
C ALA A 92 7.90 10.64 -10.64
N THR A 93 7.15 9.74 -10.00
CA THR A 93 6.02 10.15 -9.14
C THR A 93 6.47 11.04 -7.98
N LEU A 94 7.62 10.75 -7.36
CA LEU A 94 8.18 11.56 -6.28
C LEU A 94 8.64 12.94 -6.76
N SER A 95 9.37 12.98 -7.88
CA SER A 95 9.83 14.23 -8.52
C SER A 95 8.66 15.13 -8.89
N TYR A 96 7.58 14.54 -9.41
CA TYR A 96 6.35 15.24 -9.75
C TYR A 96 5.67 15.88 -8.52
N LEU A 97 5.56 15.14 -7.41
CA LEU A 97 4.85 15.62 -6.22
C LEU A 97 5.65 16.62 -5.39
N MET A 98 6.98 16.50 -5.38
CA MET A 98 7.84 17.22 -4.46
C MET A 98 9.19 17.53 -5.11
N ASP A 99 9.45 18.82 -5.35
CA ASP A 99 10.68 19.32 -6.00
C ASP A 99 11.98 18.78 -5.43
N ARG A 100 12.02 18.49 -4.12
CA ARG A 100 13.19 17.93 -3.43
C ARG A 100 13.59 16.53 -3.93
N PHE A 101 12.73 15.84 -4.66
CA PHE A 101 13.01 14.53 -5.24
C PHE A 101 13.35 14.57 -6.73
N LYS A 102 13.48 15.76 -7.33
CA LYS A 102 14.04 15.90 -8.69
C LYS A 102 15.42 15.24 -8.78
N GLY A 103 15.64 14.42 -9.80
CA GLY A 103 16.88 13.66 -9.97
C GLY A 103 17.11 12.54 -8.94
N CYS A 104 16.13 12.19 -8.10
CA CYS A 104 16.31 11.17 -7.05
C CYS A 104 16.63 9.76 -7.59
N ARG A 105 16.40 9.51 -8.89
CA ARG A 105 16.70 8.23 -9.54
C ARG A 105 18.16 7.79 -9.39
N ALA A 106 19.10 8.74 -9.38
CA ALA A 106 20.53 8.47 -9.16
C ALA A 106 20.85 8.00 -7.73
N ASN A 107 19.91 8.20 -6.79
CA ASN A 107 20.03 7.78 -5.39
C ASN A 107 19.15 6.55 -5.08
N PHE A 108 18.42 6.02 -6.06
CA PHE A 108 17.57 4.86 -5.85
C PHE A 108 18.41 3.65 -5.47
N LYS A 109 17.97 2.92 -4.44
CA LYS A 109 18.62 1.71 -3.98
C LYS A 109 17.67 0.55 -4.20
N ASP A 110 18.02 -0.30 -5.16
CA ASP A 110 17.32 -1.56 -5.35
C ASP A 110 17.45 -2.43 -4.10
N ARG A 111 16.30 -2.78 -3.54
CA ARG A 111 16.20 -3.81 -2.52
C ARG A 111 15.06 -4.74 -2.89
N ARG A 112 15.40 -6.02 -3.00
CA ARG A 112 14.43 -7.10 -3.04
C ARG A 112 13.50 -6.91 -1.86
N ASN A 113 12.20 -6.80 -2.07
CA ASN A 113 11.17 -6.64 -1.03
C ASN A 113 9.80 -7.11 -1.58
N GLY A 114 9.83 -8.03 -2.55
CA GLY A 114 8.64 -8.61 -3.13
C GLY A 114 7.72 -9.21 -2.09
N GLY A 115 6.43 -9.12 -2.33
CA GLY A 115 5.41 -9.65 -1.44
C GLY A 115 4.11 -9.88 -2.20
N ILE A 116 3.40 -10.91 -1.81
CA ILE A 116 2.06 -11.22 -2.29
C ILE A 116 1.03 -10.80 -1.24
N GLY A 117 -0.12 -10.31 -1.70
CA GLY A 117 -1.24 -9.93 -0.86
C GLY A 117 -2.53 -10.54 -1.41
N ALA A 118 -3.41 -10.98 -0.52
CA ALA A 118 -4.74 -11.44 -0.89
C ALA A 118 -5.72 -10.26 -0.85
N PHE A 119 -6.61 -10.20 -1.84
CA PHE A 119 -7.67 -9.22 -1.92
C PHE A 119 -9.03 -9.90 -1.76
N THR A 120 -9.96 -9.25 -1.07
CA THR A 120 -11.36 -9.65 -1.12
C THR A 120 -11.97 -9.31 -2.48
N PRO A 121 -13.14 -9.86 -2.84
CA PRO A 121 -13.79 -9.55 -4.12
C PRO A 121 -14.07 -8.06 -4.37
N ASP A 122 -14.22 -7.28 -3.29
CA ASP A 122 -14.46 -5.83 -3.33
C ASP A 122 -13.24 -5.01 -2.86
N ASN A 123 -12.08 -5.65 -2.70
CA ASN A 123 -10.82 -5.07 -2.25
C ASN A 123 -10.84 -4.35 -0.89
N VAL A 124 -11.86 -4.58 -0.07
CA VAL A 124 -12.05 -3.98 1.25
C VAL A 124 -11.78 -5.01 2.36
N PRO A 125 -11.14 -4.65 3.49
CA PRO A 125 -10.89 -5.58 4.60
C PRO A 125 -12.12 -6.35 5.09
N VAL A 126 -11.88 -7.46 5.79
CA VAL A 126 -12.89 -8.21 6.55
C VAL A 126 -12.53 -8.20 8.02
N PHE A 127 -13.45 -7.69 8.85
CA PHE A 127 -13.41 -7.73 10.32
C PHE A 127 -14.70 -8.35 10.83
N ASP A 128 -14.70 -9.67 11.02
CA ASP A 128 -15.92 -10.36 11.41
C ASP A 128 -15.67 -11.75 12.03
N TRP A 129 -16.70 -12.29 12.66
CA TRP A 129 -16.79 -13.69 13.03
C TRP A 129 -16.93 -14.55 11.77
N VAL A 130 -15.99 -15.46 11.57
CA VAL A 130 -15.98 -16.43 10.45
C VAL A 130 -16.36 -17.84 10.91
N ALA A 131 -16.42 -18.04 12.22
CA ALA A 131 -17.00 -19.18 12.91
C ALA A 131 -17.40 -18.73 14.33
N ASP A 132 -18.18 -19.55 15.04
CA ASP A 132 -18.69 -19.25 16.39
C ASP A 132 -17.61 -18.86 17.42
N ASN A 133 -16.36 -19.26 17.18
CA ASN A 133 -15.23 -19.02 18.06
C ASN A 133 -14.01 -18.41 17.34
N ALA A 134 -14.18 -17.87 16.13
CA ALA A 134 -13.09 -17.32 15.34
C ALA A 134 -13.46 -15.95 14.76
N TYR A 135 -12.77 -14.91 15.22
CA TYR A 135 -12.83 -13.57 14.65
C TYR A 135 -11.64 -13.35 13.71
N MET A 136 -11.90 -12.94 12.47
CA MET A 136 -10.90 -12.72 11.44
C MET A 136 -10.63 -11.23 11.27
N ILE A 137 -9.34 -10.87 11.19
CA ILE A 137 -8.89 -9.56 10.72
C ILE A 137 -8.09 -9.79 9.42
N ALA A 138 -8.76 -9.65 8.28
CA ALA A 138 -8.14 -9.80 6.97
C ALA A 138 -8.05 -8.43 6.28
N ASP A 139 -6.85 -7.99 5.93
CA ASP A 139 -6.57 -6.60 5.58
C ASP A 139 -6.84 -6.24 4.12
N SER A 140 -7.05 -7.22 3.23
CA SER A 140 -7.14 -7.00 1.78
C SER A 140 -6.00 -6.13 1.22
N ASN A 141 -4.77 -6.34 1.74
CA ASN A 141 -3.56 -5.60 1.38
C ASN A 141 -3.59 -4.08 1.70
N HIS A 142 -4.43 -3.64 2.64
CA HIS A 142 -4.46 -2.24 3.13
C HIS A 142 -3.43 -1.95 4.24
N GLY A 143 -2.72 -2.97 4.73
CA GLY A 143 -1.52 -2.93 5.60
C GLY A 143 -1.40 -1.74 6.55
N TYR A 144 -0.83 -0.63 6.09
CA TYR A 144 -0.56 0.55 6.92
C TYR A 144 -1.80 1.22 7.54
N LYS A 145 -2.95 1.13 6.87
CA LYS A 145 -4.21 1.70 7.36
C LYS A 145 -4.78 0.92 8.56
N MET A 146 -4.22 -0.26 8.85
CA MET A 146 -4.75 -1.22 9.83
C MET A 146 -4.33 -0.95 11.27
N MET A 147 -3.35 -0.07 11.53
CA MET A 147 -2.87 0.19 12.89
C MET A 147 -3.98 0.72 13.82
N GLY A 148 -4.96 1.47 13.29
CA GLY A 148 -6.11 1.94 14.07
C GLY A 148 -7.16 0.86 14.32
N VAL A 149 -7.27 -0.13 13.44
CA VAL A 149 -8.32 -1.17 13.48
C VAL A 149 -8.17 -2.07 14.70
N GLY A 150 -6.93 -2.37 15.12
CA GLY A 150 -6.69 -3.24 16.27
C GLY A 150 -7.37 -2.75 17.56
N LYS A 151 -7.41 -1.43 17.77
CA LYS A 151 -8.14 -0.83 18.90
C LYS A 151 -9.65 -1.03 18.77
N LEU A 152 -10.22 -0.75 17.60
CA LEU A 152 -11.66 -0.89 17.35
C LEU A 152 -12.12 -2.34 17.48
N VAL A 153 -11.32 -3.28 16.98
CA VAL A 153 -11.61 -4.72 17.11
C VAL A 153 -11.52 -5.15 18.57
N ALA A 154 -10.50 -4.72 19.32
CA ALA A 154 -10.41 -5.03 20.74
C ALA A 154 -11.63 -4.51 21.53
N GLU A 155 -12.07 -3.27 21.25
CA GLU A 155 -13.30 -2.70 21.82
C GLU A 155 -14.54 -3.54 21.43
N HIS A 156 -14.66 -3.91 20.16
CA HIS A 156 -15.76 -4.73 19.66
C HIS A 156 -15.87 -6.10 20.34
N LEU A 157 -14.73 -6.74 20.65
CA LEU A 157 -14.70 -8.08 21.24
C LEU A 157 -15.04 -8.09 22.74
N ILE A 158 -14.85 -6.99 23.46
CA ILE A 158 -15.09 -6.92 24.92
C ILE A 158 -16.40 -6.22 25.29
N MET A 159 -16.94 -5.39 24.40
CA MET A 159 -18.17 -4.63 24.64
C MET A 159 -19.40 -5.45 24.24
N SER A 160 -20.52 -5.25 24.95
CA SER A 160 -21.81 -5.88 24.58
C SER A 160 -22.46 -5.24 23.35
N GLN A 161 -21.94 -4.10 22.89
CA GLN A 161 -22.47 -3.36 21.72
C GLN A 161 -21.44 -3.35 20.59
N PRO A 162 -21.87 -3.54 19.33
CA PRO A 162 -20.97 -3.51 18.20
C PRO A 162 -20.38 -2.11 17.95
N VAL A 163 -19.16 -2.06 17.44
CA VAL A 163 -18.51 -0.82 17.03
C VAL A 163 -18.98 -0.46 15.63
N GLU A 164 -19.77 0.61 15.50
CA GLU A 164 -20.39 1.03 14.23
C GLU A 164 -19.37 1.22 13.09
N ALA A 165 -18.18 1.74 13.41
CA ALA A 165 -17.11 1.95 12.44
C ALA A 165 -16.60 0.64 11.79
N LEU A 166 -16.85 -0.53 12.39
CA LEU A 166 -16.49 -1.83 11.83
C LEU A 166 -17.57 -2.41 10.91
N ALA A 167 -18.82 -1.93 10.98
CA ALA A 167 -19.94 -2.49 10.23
C ALA A 167 -19.71 -2.59 8.70
N PRO A 168 -19.07 -1.61 8.03
CA PRO A 168 -18.74 -1.72 6.61
C PRO A 168 -17.84 -2.91 6.23
N PHE A 169 -17.07 -3.43 7.19
CA PHE A 169 -16.08 -4.50 6.98
C PHE A 169 -16.60 -5.88 7.39
N ALA A 170 -17.88 -5.99 7.78
CA ALA A 170 -18.50 -7.26 8.10
C ALA A 170 -18.44 -8.22 6.88
N LEU A 171 -18.29 -9.51 7.14
CA LEU A 171 -18.29 -10.54 6.10
C LEU A 171 -19.70 -10.69 5.50
N THR A 172 -20.74 -10.45 6.30
CA THR A 172 -22.15 -10.50 5.87
C THR A 172 -22.49 -9.53 4.73
N ARG A 173 -21.66 -8.52 4.47
CA ARG A 173 -21.88 -7.57 3.37
C ARG A 173 -21.97 -8.25 2.00
N PHE A 174 -21.27 -9.37 1.82
CA PHE A 174 -21.31 -10.12 0.55
C PHE A 174 -22.65 -10.80 0.34
N GLU A 175 -23.25 -11.38 1.38
CA GLU A 175 -24.58 -11.98 1.32
C GLU A 175 -25.67 -10.90 1.11
N GLN A 176 -25.49 -9.73 1.72
CA GLN A 176 -26.43 -8.62 1.67
C GLN A 176 -26.31 -7.78 0.39
N GLY A 177 -25.32 -8.02 -0.47
CA GLY A 177 -25.07 -7.22 -1.67
C GLY A 177 -24.58 -5.79 -1.38
N LEU A 178 -23.95 -5.57 -0.23
CA LEU A 178 -23.42 -4.26 0.22
C LEU A 178 -21.92 -4.13 -0.08
N THR A 179 -21.46 -4.63 -1.22
CA THR A 179 -20.05 -4.60 -1.62
C THR A 179 -19.59 -3.22 -2.10
N PHE A 180 -18.28 -2.98 -2.04
CA PHE A 180 -17.64 -1.76 -2.55
C PHE A 180 -17.12 -1.93 -3.98
N GLY A 181 -16.66 -0.83 -4.60
CA GLY A 181 -15.96 -0.86 -5.88
C GLY A 181 -16.68 -0.27 -7.08
N ASP A 182 -17.84 0.36 -6.90
CA ASP A 182 -18.59 1.03 -7.99
C ASP A 182 -18.06 2.46 -8.29
N ARG A 183 -16.75 2.68 -8.16
CA ARG A 183 -16.11 4.01 -8.27
C ARG A 183 -15.01 4.02 -9.33
N ASN A 184 -14.73 5.22 -9.85
CA ASN A 184 -13.82 5.48 -10.97
C ASN A 184 -12.32 5.34 -10.65
N SER A 185 -11.90 4.78 -9.51
CA SER A 185 -10.47 4.68 -9.18
C SER A 185 -9.79 3.58 -9.99
N ASN A 186 -8.54 3.83 -10.40
CA ASN A 186 -7.69 2.80 -11.02
C ASN A 186 -6.87 2.05 -9.97
N CYS A 187 -6.85 2.54 -8.73
CA CYS A 187 -6.21 1.90 -7.61
C CYS A 187 -7.17 0.87 -6.98
N PRO A 188 -6.69 -0.33 -6.62
CA PRO A 188 -7.57 -1.37 -6.08
C PRO A 188 -8.15 -1.03 -4.70
N TRP A 189 -7.65 0.00 -4.02
CA TRP A 189 -7.97 0.31 -2.63
C TRP A 189 -8.92 1.50 -2.42
N VAL A 190 -9.66 1.93 -3.47
CA VAL A 190 -10.47 3.18 -3.47
C VAL A 190 -11.77 3.07 -4.26
#